data_AF-A0A812WFN1-F1
#
_entry.id   AF-A0A812WFN1-F1
#
_cell.length_a   1.000
_cell.length_b   1.000
_cell.length_c   1.000
_cell.angle_alpha   90.00
_cell.angle_beta   90.00
_cell.angle_gamma   90.00
#
_symmetry.space_group_name_H-M   'P 1'
#
loop_
_entity.id
_entity.type
_entity.pdbx_description
1 polymer ?
#
loop_
_entity_poly.entity_id
_entity_poly.type
_entity_poly.pdbx_seq_one_letter_code
_entity_poly.pdbx_strand_id
1 'polypeptide(L)'
;MTGGLLSWEGGAFPRLDLKAWNSRLMTAFFHIVLRQLQDQAFSDESLHKEIRLAFGLTNAMITFIDTMERSPRYLTSQQAQVMHSACSTYLQLSEVIALVAQQRDRARWKVVPKHHTFRHIAEDQLSCLYNYRHCHCFLDEDFVGFWKTLVQAVPKELLEFRCLTRWLLRLKVM
;
A
#
# COMPACT_ATOMS: atom_id res chain seq x y z
N MET A 1 12.98 23.85 -3.49
CA MET A 1 12.89 23.13 -4.77
C MET A 1 11.66 22.24 -4.71
N THR A 2 10.63 22.56 -5.51
CA THR A 2 9.40 21.78 -5.60
C THR A 2 9.70 20.45 -6.28
N GLY A 3 10.03 19.42 -5.48
CA GLY A 3 9.97 18.04 -5.98
C GLY A 3 8.55 17.81 -6.48
N GLY A 4 8.41 17.47 -7.76
CA GLY A 4 7.10 17.16 -8.32
C GLY A 4 6.44 16.02 -7.54
N LEU A 5 5.11 15.98 -7.55
CA LEU A 5 4.31 14.89 -6.98
C LEU A 5 4.70 13.50 -7.53
N LEU A 6 5.38 13.47 -8.67
CA LEU A 6 5.87 12.29 -9.36
C LEU A 6 7.40 12.27 -9.35
N SER A 7 7.99 11.19 -8.87
CA SER A 7 9.41 10.87 -8.98
C SER A 7 9.60 9.50 -9.63
N TRP A 8 10.86 9.08 -9.79
CA TRP A 8 11.22 7.79 -10.36
C TRP A 8 12.08 7.02 -9.37
N GLU A 9 11.59 5.86 -8.91
CA GLU A 9 12.37 4.97 -8.06
C GLU A 9 13.28 4.08 -8.92
N GLY A 10 14.59 4.13 -8.65
CA GLY A 10 15.58 3.39 -9.44
C GLY A 10 15.64 3.77 -10.92
N GLY A 11 15.10 4.94 -11.29
CA GLY A 11 15.03 5.41 -12.68
C GLY A 11 14.01 4.69 -13.57
N ALA A 12 13.28 3.69 -13.05
CA ALA A 12 12.42 2.83 -13.86
C ALA A 12 10.93 2.85 -13.46
N PHE A 13 10.63 3.03 -12.17
CA PHE A 13 9.26 2.95 -11.66
C PHE A 13 8.73 4.34 -11.29
N PRO A 14 7.62 4.80 -11.89
CA PRO A 14 7.00 6.05 -11.47
C PRO A 14 6.50 5.89 -10.03
N ARG A 15 6.83 6.85 -9.19
CA ARG A 15 6.47 6.90 -7.77
C ARG A 15 5.74 8.20 -7.49
N LEU A 16 4.69 8.11 -6.69
CA LEU A 16 4.08 9.30 -6.10
C LEU A 16 4.69 9.55 -4.74
N ASP A 17 5.28 10.73 -4.55
CA ASP A 17 5.86 11.13 -3.27
C ASP A 17 4.79 11.74 -2.37
N LEU A 18 3.90 10.86 -1.92
CA LEU A 18 2.77 11.19 -1.07
C LEU A 18 2.88 10.51 0.28
N LYS A 19 2.41 11.19 1.32
CA LYS A 19 2.21 10.56 2.63
C LYS A 19 1.13 9.49 2.50
N ALA A 20 1.25 8.41 3.27
CA ALA A 20 0.29 7.32 3.25
C ALA A 20 -1.15 7.80 3.54
N TRP A 21 -1.34 8.83 4.37
CA TRP A 21 -2.68 9.40 4.60
C TRP A 21 -3.33 9.99 3.33
N ASN A 22 -2.55 10.56 2.40
CA ASN A 22 -3.00 11.12 1.11
C ASN A 22 -3.31 10.03 0.08
N SER A 23 -2.73 8.84 0.24
CA SER A 23 -2.91 7.73 -0.70
C SER A 23 -4.38 7.37 -0.90
N ARG A 24 -5.22 7.49 0.14
CA ARG A 24 -6.66 7.24 0.09
C ARG A 24 -7.37 8.08 -0.98
N LEU A 25 -7.07 9.38 -1.04
CA LEU A 25 -7.65 10.30 -2.03
C LEU A 25 -7.12 9.99 -3.44
N MET A 26 -5.84 9.65 -3.55
CA MET A 26 -5.27 9.30 -4.85
C MET A 26 -5.81 7.99 -5.40
N THR A 27 -6.02 6.97 -4.57
CA THR A 27 -6.68 5.73 -4.98
C THR A 27 -8.06 6.02 -5.55
N ALA A 28 -8.83 6.93 -4.93
CA ALA A 28 -10.12 7.36 -5.45
C ALA A 28 -10.03 8.12 -6.77
N PHE A 29 -9.06 9.04 -6.89
CA PHE A 29 -8.80 9.72 -8.15
C PHE A 29 -8.43 8.73 -9.28
N PHE A 30 -7.52 7.79 -9.02
CA PHE A 30 -7.13 6.78 -10.01
C PHE A 30 -8.27 5.87 -10.38
N HIS A 31 -9.16 5.53 -9.44
CA HIS A 31 -10.36 4.75 -9.75
C HIS A 31 -11.25 5.45 -10.78
N ILE A 32 -11.48 6.75 -10.61
CA ILE A 32 -12.27 7.55 -11.55
C ILE A 32 -11.61 7.58 -12.93
N VAL A 33 -10.31 7.87 -12.98
CA VAL A 33 -9.55 7.95 -14.24
C VAL A 33 -9.53 6.60 -14.94
N LEU A 34 -9.22 5.51 -14.23
CA LEU A 34 -9.16 4.16 -14.81
C LEU A 34 -10.54 3.66 -15.24
N ARG A 35 -11.61 4.06 -14.53
CA ARG A 35 -12.99 3.78 -14.95
C ARG A 35 -13.31 4.44 -16.28
N GLN A 36 -12.90 5.69 -16.47
CA GLN A 36 -13.10 6.38 -17.75
C GLN A 36 -12.24 5.78 -18.86
N LEU A 37 -10.99 5.42 -18.55
CA LEU A 37 -10.07 4.85 -19.52
C LEU A 37 -10.53 3.46 -19.98
N GLN A 38 -10.95 2.56 -19.10
CA GLN A 38 -11.35 1.20 -19.52
C GLN A 38 -12.54 1.19 -20.51
N ASP A 39 -13.40 2.20 -20.46
CA ASP A 39 -14.56 2.33 -21.35
C ASP A 39 -14.17 2.87 -22.75
N GLN A 40 -12.92 3.30 -22.93
CA GLN A 40 -12.40 3.79 -24.21
C GLN A 40 -11.94 2.65 -25.12
N ALA A 41 -12.12 2.84 -26.42
CA ALA A 41 -11.54 1.96 -27.43
C ALA A 41 -10.03 2.24 -27.56
N PHE A 42 -9.21 1.20 -27.43
CA PHE A 42 -7.77 1.28 -27.68
C PHE A 42 -7.42 0.38 -28.86
N SER A 43 -6.48 0.85 -29.70
CA SER A 43 -5.90 0.04 -30.77
C SER A 43 -4.99 -1.07 -30.25
N ASP A 44 -4.37 -0.86 -29.08
CA ASP A 44 -3.53 -1.85 -28.40
C ASP A 44 -4.36 -2.64 -27.37
N GLU A 45 -4.80 -3.84 -27.77
CA GLU A 45 -5.56 -4.76 -26.91
C GLU A 45 -4.79 -5.13 -25.63
N SER A 46 -3.47 -5.26 -25.71
CA SER A 46 -2.65 -5.60 -24.55
C SER A 46 -2.62 -4.46 -23.53
N LEU A 47 -2.62 -3.20 -24.00
CA LEU A 47 -2.74 -2.02 -23.12
C LEU A 47 -4.14 -1.93 -22.52
N HIS A 48 -5.17 -2.20 -23.32
CA HIS A 48 -6.54 -2.25 -22.83
C HIS A 48 -6.69 -3.28 -21.70
N LYS A 49 -6.12 -4.49 -21.86
CA LYS A 49 -6.11 -5.53 -20.82
C LYS A 49 -5.41 -5.06 -19.54
N GLU A 50 -4.26 -4.39 -19.68
CA GLU A 50 -3.53 -3.84 -18.53
C GLU A 50 -4.34 -2.76 -17.80
N ILE A 51 -5.02 -1.87 -18.52
CA ILE A 51 -5.90 -0.85 -17.93
C ILE A 51 -7.06 -1.48 -17.17
N ARG A 52 -7.69 -2.54 -17.70
CA ARG A 52 -8.76 -3.28 -17.01
C ARG A 52 -8.28 -3.94 -15.73
N LEU A 53 -7.08 -4.53 -15.74
CA LEU A 53 -6.45 -5.09 -14.55
C LEU A 53 -6.14 -4.00 -13.52
N ALA A 54 -5.59 -2.86 -13.96
CA ALA A 54 -5.30 -1.71 -13.11
C ALA A 54 -6.58 -1.15 -12.47
N PHE A 55 -7.67 -1.07 -13.23
CA PHE A 55 -8.98 -0.67 -12.72
C PHE A 55 -9.47 -1.66 -11.65
N GLY A 56 -9.44 -2.97 -11.92
CA GLY A 56 -9.84 -3.99 -10.95
C GLY A 56 -9.02 -3.94 -9.66
N LEU A 57 -7.70 -3.76 -9.78
CA LEU A 57 -6.78 -3.61 -8.65
C LEU A 57 -7.10 -2.36 -7.83
N THR A 58 -7.32 -1.23 -8.50
CA THR A 58 -7.67 0.04 -7.83
C THR A 58 -9.04 -0.04 -7.18
N ASN A 59 -10.01 -0.70 -7.81
CA ASN A 59 -11.34 -0.94 -7.26
C ASN A 59 -11.28 -1.83 -6.01
N ALA A 60 -10.47 -2.89 -6.01
CA ALA A 60 -10.28 -3.72 -4.83
C ALA A 60 -9.69 -2.90 -3.67
N MET A 61 -8.66 -2.09 -3.92
CA MET A 61 -8.08 -1.21 -2.90
C MET A 61 -9.07 -0.16 -2.41
N ILE A 62 -9.87 0.45 -3.29
CA ILE A 62 -10.87 1.44 -2.89
C ILE A 62 -11.96 0.82 -2.01
N THR A 63 -12.42 -0.39 -2.34
CA THR A 63 -13.42 -1.12 -1.55
C THR A 63 -12.89 -1.42 -0.15
N PHE A 64 -11.62 -1.84 -0.04
CA PHE A 64 -10.97 -2.05 1.25
C PHE A 64 -10.96 -0.75 2.07
N ILE A 65 -10.44 0.34 1.49
CA ILE A 65 -10.29 1.64 2.18
C ILE A 65 -11.65 2.22 2.56
N ASP A 66 -12.61 2.27 1.64
CA ASP A 66 -13.95 2.83 1.90
C ASP A 66 -14.68 2.05 2.99
N THR A 67 -14.62 0.70 2.95
CA THR A 67 -15.20 -0.15 3.99
C THR A 67 -14.54 0.12 5.34
N MET A 68 -13.21 0.16 5.39
CA MET A 68 -12.44 0.44 6.62
C MET A 68 -12.77 1.83 7.19
N GLU A 69 -12.90 2.84 6.32
CA GLU A 69 -13.16 4.22 6.73
C GLU A 69 -14.58 4.41 7.28
N ARG A 70 -15.57 3.73 6.70
CA ARG A 70 -16.98 3.82 7.12
C ARG A 70 -17.33 2.91 8.29
N SER A 71 -16.50 1.90 8.55
CA SER A 71 -16.75 0.95 9.63
C SER A 71 -16.35 1.52 10.99
N PRO A 72 -17.08 1.19 12.06
CA PRO A 72 -16.69 1.58 13.42
C PRO A 72 -15.44 0.81 13.88
N ARG A 73 -15.03 1.05 15.14
CA ARG A 73 -13.87 0.39 15.76
C ARG A 73 -13.98 -1.13 15.78
N TYR A 74 -15.17 -1.66 16.05
CA TYR A 74 -15.45 -3.09 16.04
C TYR A 74 -16.26 -3.43 14.79
N LEU A 75 -15.79 -4.40 14.03
CA LEU A 75 -16.35 -4.76 12.75
C LEU A 75 -17.49 -5.75 12.92
N THR A 76 -18.49 -5.66 12.05
CA THR A 76 -19.36 -6.81 11.80
C THR A 76 -18.60 -7.85 10.98
N SER A 77 -18.98 -9.12 11.09
CA SER A 77 -18.38 -10.20 10.27
C SER A 77 -18.50 -9.90 8.77
N GLN A 78 -19.59 -9.25 8.34
CA GLN A 78 -19.77 -8.83 6.95
C GLN A 78 -18.74 -7.77 6.54
N GLN A 79 -18.51 -6.73 7.35
CA GLN A 79 -17.52 -5.70 7.06
C GLN A 79 -16.11 -6.30 6.96
N ALA A 80 -15.77 -7.19 7.89
CA ALA A 80 -14.48 -7.86 7.91
C ALA A 80 -14.29 -8.77 6.68
N GLN A 81 -15.32 -9.52 6.27
CA GLN A 81 -15.30 -10.33 5.06
C GLN A 81 -15.16 -9.50 3.78
N VAL A 82 -15.83 -8.35 3.69
CA VAL A 82 -15.71 -7.44 2.54
C VAL A 82 -14.27 -6.93 2.43
N MET A 83 -13.66 -6.48 3.54
CA MET A 83 -12.27 -6.05 3.55
C MET A 83 -11.32 -7.19 3.18
N HIS A 84 -11.49 -8.37 3.77
CA HIS A 84 -10.65 -9.53 3.44
C HIS A 84 -10.74 -9.94 1.97
N SER A 85 -11.95 -9.96 1.41
CA SER A 85 -12.18 -10.29 -0.01
C SER A 85 -11.57 -9.24 -0.94
N ALA A 86 -11.68 -7.96 -0.58
CA ALA A 86 -11.08 -6.86 -1.31
C ALA A 86 -9.54 -6.93 -1.29
N CYS A 87 -8.93 -7.20 -0.12
CA CYS A 87 -7.49 -7.43 0.00
C CYS A 87 -7.03 -8.63 -0.85
N SER A 88 -7.73 -9.76 -0.77
CA SER A 88 -7.42 -10.97 -1.54
C SER A 88 -7.46 -10.70 -3.05
N THR A 89 -8.52 -10.04 -3.52
CA THR A 89 -8.66 -9.62 -4.92
C THR A 89 -7.52 -8.69 -5.35
N TYR A 90 -7.17 -7.71 -4.53
CA TYR A 90 -6.06 -6.80 -4.81
C TYR A 90 -4.73 -7.54 -4.98
N LEU A 91 -4.42 -8.48 -4.07
CA LEU A 91 -3.18 -9.25 -4.11
C LEU A 91 -3.10 -10.16 -5.34
N GLN A 92 -4.19 -10.87 -5.65
CA GLN A 92 -4.28 -11.72 -6.84
C GLN A 92 -4.11 -10.89 -8.12
N LEU A 93 -4.79 -9.75 -8.24
CA LEU A 93 -4.67 -8.88 -9.41
C LEU A 93 -3.28 -8.23 -9.51
N SER A 94 -2.64 -7.92 -8.39
CA SER A 94 -1.27 -7.39 -8.35
C SER A 94 -0.25 -8.37 -8.93
N GLU A 95 -0.43 -9.67 -8.68
CA GLU A 95 0.39 -10.72 -9.28
C GLU A 95 0.13 -10.82 -10.79
N VAL A 96 -1.15 -10.89 -11.20
CA VAL A 96 -1.52 -11.01 -12.61
C VAL A 96 -1.03 -9.81 -13.43
N ILE A 97 -1.18 -8.58 -12.93
CA ILE A 97 -0.77 -7.39 -13.67
C ILE A 97 0.75 -7.27 -13.79
N ALA A 98 1.50 -7.71 -12.78
CA ALA A 98 2.96 -7.76 -12.85
C ALA A 98 3.44 -8.77 -13.90
N LEU A 99 2.81 -9.95 -13.97
CA LEU A 99 3.10 -10.95 -15.00
C LEU A 99 2.77 -10.43 -16.41
N VAL A 100 1.63 -9.75 -16.59
CA VAL A 100 1.27 -9.14 -17.87
C VAL A 100 2.27 -8.06 -18.28
N ALA A 101 2.73 -7.23 -17.34
CA ALA A 101 3.75 -6.22 -17.64
C ALA A 101 5.10 -6.85 -18.03
N GLN A 102 5.50 -7.91 -17.32
CA GLN A 102 6.72 -8.65 -17.61
C GLN A 102 6.68 -9.28 -19.01
N GLN A 103 5.55 -9.87 -19.41
CA GLN A 103 5.35 -10.43 -20.75
C GLN A 103 5.49 -9.38 -21.87
N ARG A 104 5.29 -8.10 -21.53
CA ARG A 104 5.44 -6.97 -22.45
C ARG A 104 6.82 -6.30 -22.40
N ASP A 105 7.74 -6.84 -21.60
CA ASP A 105 9.04 -6.22 -21.31
C ASP A 105 8.89 -4.77 -20.77
N ARG A 106 7.86 -4.56 -19.92
CA ARG A 106 7.58 -3.27 -19.29
C ARG A 106 7.64 -3.39 -17.78
N ALA A 107 8.63 -2.75 -17.18
CA ALA A 107 8.77 -2.63 -15.73
C ALA A 107 7.87 -1.51 -15.16
N ARG A 108 6.54 -1.66 -15.27
CA ARG A 108 5.58 -0.65 -14.76
C ARG A 108 5.06 -0.96 -13.36
N TRP A 109 4.87 -2.24 -13.04
CA TRP A 109 4.22 -2.68 -11.81
C TRP A 109 5.24 -3.25 -10.84
N LYS A 110 5.46 -2.55 -9.73
CA LYS A 110 6.40 -2.95 -8.70
C LYS A 110 5.71 -3.87 -7.69
N VAL A 111 6.16 -5.11 -7.60
CA VAL A 111 5.76 -6.02 -6.52
C VAL A 111 6.67 -5.76 -5.32
N VAL A 112 6.09 -5.38 -4.18
CA VAL A 112 6.83 -5.10 -2.95
C VAL A 112 6.50 -6.11 -1.85
N PRO A 113 7.46 -6.46 -0.98
CA PRO A 113 7.22 -7.38 0.15
C PRO A 113 6.10 -6.92 1.10
N LYS A 114 5.77 -5.62 1.11
CA LYS A 114 4.69 -5.05 1.94
C LYS A 114 3.30 -5.62 1.64
N HIS A 115 3.11 -6.23 0.48
CA HIS A 115 1.88 -6.97 0.16
C HIS A 115 1.60 -8.12 1.13
N HIS A 116 2.65 -8.73 1.70
CA HIS A 116 2.51 -9.76 2.73
C HIS A 116 1.92 -9.19 4.03
N THR A 117 2.42 -8.04 4.49
CA THR A 117 1.87 -7.36 5.66
C THR A 117 0.40 -6.98 5.44
N PHE A 118 0.05 -6.53 4.24
CA PHE A 118 -1.34 -6.20 3.92
C PHE A 118 -2.28 -7.42 4.03
N ARG A 119 -1.82 -8.61 3.64
CA ARG A 119 -2.56 -9.87 3.84
C ARG A 119 -2.82 -10.13 5.32
N HIS A 120 -1.78 -10.08 6.16
CA HIS A 120 -1.90 -10.32 7.60
C HIS A 120 -2.88 -9.34 8.25
N ILE A 121 -2.82 -8.06 7.87
CA ILE A 121 -3.78 -7.06 8.35
C ILE A 121 -5.21 -7.52 8.06
N ALA A 122 -5.50 -7.96 6.84
CA ALA A 122 -6.84 -8.38 6.47
C ALA A 122 -7.28 -9.68 7.19
N GLU A 123 -6.36 -10.62 7.41
CA GLU A 123 -6.60 -11.87 8.17
C GLU A 123 -6.86 -11.58 9.66
N ASP A 124 -6.10 -10.66 10.26
CA ASP A 124 -6.28 -10.20 11.64
C ASP A 124 -7.61 -9.46 11.81
N GLN A 125 -7.98 -8.59 10.87
CA GLN A 125 -9.28 -7.91 10.89
C GLN A 125 -10.45 -8.91 10.79
N LEU A 126 -10.29 -9.98 10.00
CA LEU A 126 -11.29 -11.04 9.85
C LEU A 126 -11.45 -11.88 11.12
N SER A 127 -10.34 -12.22 11.78
CA SER A 127 -10.34 -13.06 12.97
C SER A 127 -10.71 -12.30 14.25
N CYS A 128 -10.18 -11.09 14.44
CA CYS A 128 -10.39 -10.29 15.65
C CYS A 128 -11.60 -9.35 15.56
N LEU A 129 -12.20 -9.17 14.37
CA LEU A 129 -13.28 -8.22 14.13
C LEU A 129 -12.97 -6.80 14.63
N TYR A 130 -11.69 -6.40 14.52
CA TYR A 130 -11.22 -5.11 14.95
C TYR A 130 -10.79 -4.30 13.73
N ASN A 131 -11.19 -3.02 13.68
CA ASN A 131 -10.84 -2.15 12.57
C ASN A 131 -9.42 -1.61 12.72
N TYR A 132 -8.53 -1.98 11.79
CA TYR A 132 -7.10 -1.67 11.85
C TYR A 132 -6.81 -0.17 11.86
N ARG A 133 -7.72 0.66 11.31
CA ARG A 133 -7.68 2.13 11.39
C ARG A 133 -7.52 2.65 12.82
N HIS A 134 -8.06 1.94 13.81
CA HIS A 134 -8.12 2.38 15.19
C HIS A 134 -7.04 1.78 16.10
N CYS A 135 -6.19 0.88 15.60
CA CYS A 135 -5.05 0.34 16.36
C CYS A 135 -3.70 0.71 15.74
N HIS A 136 -3.61 0.79 14.41
CA HIS A 136 -2.39 1.19 13.72
C HIS A 136 -2.60 2.53 13.06
N CYS A 137 -2.36 3.56 13.84
CA CYS A 137 -2.33 4.92 13.34
C CYS A 137 -1.09 5.06 12.44
N PHE A 138 -1.14 5.96 11.45
CA PHE A 138 0.05 6.43 10.71
C PHE A 138 1.19 6.94 11.64
N LEU A 139 0.90 7.15 12.94
CA LEU A 139 1.90 7.35 13.99
C LEU A 139 2.87 6.16 14.16
N ASP A 140 2.40 4.93 13.98
CA ASP A 140 3.26 3.73 13.99
C ASP A 140 4.18 3.72 12.75
N GLU A 141 3.73 4.26 11.62
CA GLU A 141 4.57 4.44 10.42
C GLU A 141 5.70 5.44 10.71
N ASP A 142 5.39 6.56 11.36
CA ASP A 142 6.40 7.52 11.81
C ASP A 142 7.37 6.87 12.83
N PHE A 143 6.86 6.02 13.72
CA PHE A 143 7.70 5.23 14.63
C PHE A 143 8.64 4.28 13.88
N VAL A 144 8.17 3.56 12.85
CA VAL A 144 9.02 2.68 12.02
C VAL A 144 10.08 3.48 11.27
N GLY A 145 9.74 4.66 10.74
CA GLY A 145 10.70 5.56 10.10
C GLY A 145 11.79 6.03 11.07
N PHE A 146 11.38 6.42 12.28
CA PHE A 146 12.30 6.74 13.36
C PHE A 146 13.18 5.54 13.74
N TRP A 147 12.58 4.38 13.97
CA TRP A 147 13.28 3.15 14.37
C TRP A 147 14.29 2.71 13.32
N LYS A 148 13.94 2.77 12.03
CA LYS A 148 14.87 2.50 10.94
C LYS A 148 16.08 3.43 10.99
N THR A 149 15.86 4.72 11.19
CA THR A 149 16.94 5.71 11.29
C THR A 149 17.85 5.40 12.48
N LEU A 150 17.26 5.00 13.60
CA LEU A 150 17.97 4.58 14.81
C LEU A 150 18.85 3.34 14.57
N VAL A 151 18.28 2.31 13.92
CA VAL A 151 18.97 1.06 13.57
C VAL A 151 20.14 1.32 12.62
N GLN A 152 19.97 2.23 11.66
CA GLN A 152 21.03 2.61 10.72
C GLN A 152 22.17 3.39 11.40
N ALA A 153 21.91 4.02 12.55
CA ALA A 153 22.87 4.84 13.27
C ALA A 153 23.65 4.08 14.38
N VAL A 154 23.38 2.80 14.60
CA VAL A 154 24.05 1.99 15.64
C VAL A 154 24.95 0.89 15.04
N PRO A 155 26.05 0.51 15.72
CA PRO A 155 26.87 -0.64 15.32
C PRO A 155 26.05 -1.93 15.32
N LYS A 156 26.29 -2.80 14.33
CA LYS A 156 25.50 -4.03 14.12
C LYS A 156 25.66 -5.02 15.26
N GLU A 157 26.83 -5.08 15.90
CA GLU A 157 27.14 -6.02 16.99
C GLU A 157 26.36 -5.71 18.27
N LEU A 158 25.81 -4.50 18.40
CA LEU A 158 25.07 -4.05 19.58
C LEU A 158 23.69 -3.51 19.20
N LEU A 159 23.16 -3.94 18.05
CA LEU A 159 21.99 -3.33 17.42
C LEU A 159 20.78 -3.33 18.35
N GLU A 160 20.41 -4.46 18.94
CA GLU A 160 19.22 -4.55 19.80
C GLU A 160 19.40 -3.68 21.06
N PHE A 161 20.53 -3.82 21.76
CA PHE A 161 20.81 -3.09 22.99
C PHE A 161 20.87 -1.58 22.76
N ARG A 162 21.59 -1.12 21.73
CA ARG A 162 21.76 0.32 21.44
C ARG A 162 20.49 0.94 20.90
N CYS A 163 19.71 0.24 20.07
CA CYS A 163 18.43 0.74 19.62
C CYS A 163 17.44 0.90 20.78
N LEU A 164 17.28 -0.13 21.61
CA LEU A 164 16.39 -0.06 22.78
C LEU A 164 16.82 1.04 23.74
N THR A 165 18.12 1.12 24.06
CA THR A 165 18.65 2.16 24.97
C THR A 165 18.39 3.56 24.43
N ARG A 166 18.68 3.83 23.15
CA ARG A 166 18.47 5.17 22.57
C ARG A 166 17.00 5.54 22.48
N TRP A 167 16.12 4.58 22.19
CA TRP A 167 14.68 4.79 22.21
C TRP A 167 14.16 5.15 23.60
N LEU A 168 14.52 4.35 24.61
CA LEU A 168 14.11 4.58 26.00
C LEU A 168 14.60 5.93 26.53
N LEU A 169 15.82 6.33 26.16
CA LEU A 169 16.41 7.61 26.53
C LEU A 169 15.95 8.79 25.65
N ARG A 170 15.09 8.55 24.64
CA ARG A 170 14.61 9.55 23.67
C ARG A 170 15.74 10.34 23.00
N LEU A 171 16.87 9.70 22.74
CA LEU A 171 18.02 10.33 22.11
C LEU A 171 17.74 10.50 20.61
N LYS A 172 17.77 11.74 20.12
CA LYS A 172 17.68 12.02 18.69
C LYS A 172 18.94 11.49 17.99
N VAL A 173 18.76 10.96 16.78
CA VAL A 173 19.89 10.66 15.88
C VAL A 173 20.48 12.02 15.48
N MET A 174 21.73 12.27 15.88
CA MET A 174 22.54 13.41 15.41
C MET A 174 23.11 13.09 14.04
#